data_AF-A0A2P6MI38-F1
#
_entry.id   AF-A0A2P6MI38-F1
#
_cell.length_a   1.000
_cell.length_b   1.000
_cell.length_c   1.000
_cell.angle_alpha   90.00
_cell.angle_beta   90.00
_cell.angle_gamma   90.00
#
_symmetry.space_group_name_H-M   'P 1'
#
loop_
_entity.id
_entity.type
_entity.pdbx_description
1 polymer ?
#
loop_
_entity_poly.entity_id
_entity_poly.type
_entity_poly.pdbx_seq_one_letter_code
_entity_poly.pdbx_strand_id
1 'polypeptide(L)'
;MRIRLFFLFLLTAGCSTFSDEPPYSLMDSSFSYDGFVYPEQWEMVAMAEIPSESGEMPVRYAIRFGEKAGTNEVSEATIDDFNQESGERRQLYYHTYYAHYADFTISENGLSTPLAGLEGTGSMIVKGTEVLMLEEEGRWAANWFQDGTYYELLLHREAGVQSEAEFRQIVEGFLTSPEEQGLRRFL
;
A
#
# COMPACT_ATOMS: atom_id res chain seq x y z
N MET A 1 52.17 -26.24 -28.09
CA MET A 1 52.93 -24.97 -28.11
C MET A 1 51.97 -23.83 -28.40
N ARG A 2 51.80 -22.91 -27.44
CA ARG A 2 51.26 -21.52 -27.53
C ARG A 2 49.80 -21.35 -28.01
N ILE A 3 48.97 -20.41 -27.56
CA ILE A 3 48.86 -19.44 -26.45
C ILE A 3 47.38 -19.00 -26.50
N ARG A 4 46.82 -18.63 -25.34
CA ARG A 4 45.46 -18.12 -25.09
C ARG A 4 45.03 -16.96 -26.00
N LEU A 5 43.73 -16.86 -26.31
CA LEU A 5 43.06 -15.56 -26.28
C LEU A 5 41.67 -15.69 -25.64
N PHE A 6 41.59 -15.03 -24.49
CA PHE A 6 40.42 -14.76 -23.67
C PHE A 6 39.63 -13.66 -24.38
N PHE A 7 38.33 -13.84 -24.61
CA PHE A 7 37.43 -12.70 -24.83
C PHE A 7 36.19 -12.89 -23.97
N LEU A 8 36.36 -12.41 -22.74
CA LEU A 8 35.33 -12.06 -21.78
C LEU A 8 34.57 -10.86 -22.36
N PHE A 9 33.32 -11.04 -22.77
CA PHE A 9 32.40 -9.92 -22.95
C PHE A 9 31.37 -9.99 -21.81
N LEU A 10 31.77 -9.38 -20.70
CA LEU A 10 30.87 -8.95 -19.64
C LEU A 10 29.97 -7.86 -20.24
N LEU A 11 28.72 -8.20 -20.54
CA LEU A 11 27.65 -7.21 -20.70
C LEU A 11 26.88 -7.14 -19.38
N THR A 12 27.51 -6.50 -18.40
CA THR A 12 26.83 -5.91 -17.25
C THR A 12 26.26 -4.57 -17.69
N ALA A 13 25.00 -4.58 -18.09
CA ALA A 13 24.18 -3.39 -18.33
C ALA A 13 22.73 -3.80 -18.00
N GLY A 14 21.98 -3.16 -17.11
CA GLY A 14 22.29 -2.04 -16.24
C GLY A 14 21.53 -2.23 -14.92
N CYS A 15 22.10 -1.68 -13.86
CA CYS A 15 21.48 -1.54 -12.57
C CYS A 15 20.24 -0.64 -12.74
N SER A 16 19.03 -1.20 -12.73
CA SER A 16 17.84 -0.45 -12.35
C SER A 16 17.66 -0.68 -10.85
N THR A 17 18.32 0.13 -10.04
CA THR A 17 17.87 0.41 -8.69
C THR A 17 16.52 1.11 -8.86
N PHE A 18 15.44 0.34 -8.95
CA PHE A 18 14.14 0.85 -8.54
C PHE A 18 14.34 1.26 -7.08
N SER A 19 13.97 2.51 -6.78
CA SER A 19 13.99 3.00 -5.41
C SER A 19 12.98 2.16 -4.62
N ASP A 20 13.47 1.15 -3.92
CA ASP A 20 12.78 0.39 -2.88
C ASP A 20 12.52 1.29 -1.66
N GLU A 21 11.77 2.38 -1.85
CA GLU A 21 11.16 3.04 -0.71
C GLU A 21 9.66 2.73 -0.73
N PRO A 22 9.25 1.73 0.08
CA PRO A 22 7.85 1.54 0.38
C PRO A 22 7.27 2.84 0.98
N PRO A 23 5.93 2.98 1.08
CA PRO A 23 5.21 4.17 1.57
C PRO A 23 5.73 4.79 2.89
N TYR A 24 6.56 4.07 3.64
CA TYR A 24 7.13 4.45 4.92
C TYR A 24 7.88 5.77 4.94
N SER A 25 8.65 6.09 3.89
CA SER A 25 9.45 7.33 3.89
C SER A 25 8.60 8.59 3.72
N LEU A 26 7.36 8.44 3.25
CA LEU A 26 6.40 9.52 3.10
C LEU A 26 5.49 9.69 4.33
N MET A 27 5.45 8.70 5.22
CA MET A 27 4.73 8.82 6.49
C MET A 27 5.56 9.63 7.49
N ASP A 28 4.90 10.49 8.24
CA ASP A 28 5.53 11.19 9.36
C ASP A 28 6.13 10.16 10.34
N SER A 29 7.39 10.36 10.72
CA SER A 29 8.14 9.47 11.62
C SER A 29 7.50 9.29 13.00
N SER A 30 6.61 10.19 13.41
CA SER A 30 5.85 10.10 14.66
C SER A 30 4.63 9.19 14.57
N PHE A 31 4.20 8.82 13.36
CA PHE A 31 3.06 7.93 13.14
C PHE A 31 3.43 6.47 13.39
N SER A 32 2.69 5.79 14.26
CA SER A 32 2.99 4.41 14.65
C SER A 32 2.18 3.40 13.83
N TYR A 33 2.86 2.47 13.18
CA TYR A 33 2.25 1.39 12.39
C TYR A 33 3.20 0.19 12.28
N ASP A 34 2.65 -1.00 12.03
CA ASP A 34 3.40 -2.27 12.05
C ASP A 34 4.16 -2.59 10.75
N GLY A 35 3.99 -1.74 9.74
CA GLY A 35 4.38 -2.02 8.37
C GLY A 35 3.47 -3.07 7.71
N PHE A 36 3.66 -3.26 6.42
CA PHE A 36 2.87 -4.17 5.61
C PHE A 36 3.64 -4.55 4.33
N VAL A 37 3.31 -5.71 3.78
CA VAL A 37 3.80 -6.13 2.46
C VAL A 37 2.61 -6.31 1.53
N TYR A 38 2.76 -5.89 0.28
CA TYR A 38 1.75 -6.02 -0.76
C TYR A 38 2.30 -6.89 -1.90
N PRO A 39 1.43 -7.45 -2.77
CA PRO A 39 1.86 -8.28 -3.90
C PRO A 39 2.90 -7.60 -4.78
N GLU A 40 3.94 -8.33 -5.23
CA GLU A 40 5.07 -7.76 -5.99
C GLU A 40 4.67 -7.04 -7.28
N GLN A 41 3.59 -7.48 -7.92
CA GLN A 41 3.06 -6.87 -9.13
C GLN A 41 2.23 -5.61 -8.89
N TRP A 42 1.98 -5.24 -7.63
CA TRP A 42 1.29 -3.99 -7.29
C TRP A 42 2.30 -2.88 -7.09
N GLU A 43 2.05 -1.73 -7.71
CA GLU A 43 2.85 -0.54 -7.50
C GLU A 43 2.06 0.47 -6.66
N MET A 44 2.76 1.18 -5.76
CA MET A 44 2.17 2.34 -5.13
C MET A 44 2.05 3.47 -6.17
N VAL A 45 0.81 3.89 -6.41
CA VAL A 45 0.48 4.91 -7.42
C VAL A 45 -0.02 6.20 -6.79
N ALA A 46 -0.45 6.17 -5.53
CA ALA A 46 -0.77 7.40 -4.80
C ALA A 46 -0.62 7.21 -3.29
N MET A 47 -0.31 8.31 -2.60
CA MET A 47 -0.37 8.39 -1.13
C MET A 47 -0.86 9.76 -0.70
N ALA A 48 -1.80 9.78 0.24
CA ALA A 48 -2.36 11.00 0.81
C ALA A 48 -2.43 10.93 2.33
N GLU A 49 -2.24 12.09 2.92
CA GLU A 49 -2.46 12.42 4.30
C GLU A 49 -3.87 13.02 4.46
N ILE A 50 -4.65 12.51 5.41
CA ILE A 50 -5.98 13.02 5.72
C ILE A 50 -5.95 13.44 7.20
N PRO A 51 -6.02 14.73 7.52
CA PRO A 51 -6.07 15.21 8.89
C PRO A 51 -7.34 14.70 9.60
N SER A 52 -7.24 14.47 10.91
CA SER A 52 -8.41 14.24 11.74
C SER A 52 -9.21 15.54 11.89
N GLU A 53 -10.53 15.42 12.02
CA GLU A 53 -11.44 16.54 12.28
C GLU A 53 -11.10 17.33 13.57
N SER A 54 -10.29 16.75 14.48
CA SER A 54 -9.92 17.34 15.77
C SER A 54 -8.60 18.13 15.78
N GLY A 55 -7.79 18.10 14.71
CA GLY A 55 -6.56 18.88 14.59
C GLY A 55 -5.40 18.52 15.54
N GLU A 56 -5.60 17.57 16.46
CA GLU A 56 -4.62 17.19 17.51
C GLU A 56 -3.94 15.82 17.26
N MET A 57 -3.92 15.34 16.01
CA MET A 57 -3.68 13.93 15.60
C MET A 57 -4.91 13.02 15.84
N PRO A 58 -5.08 11.95 15.04
CA PRO A 58 -4.15 11.40 14.05
C PRO A 58 -4.60 11.61 12.61
N VAL A 59 -3.57 11.92 11.83
CA VAL A 59 -3.54 11.75 10.39
C VAL A 59 -3.93 10.33 10.02
N ARG A 60 -4.78 10.17 9.01
CA ARG A 60 -4.96 8.91 8.29
C ARG A 60 -4.09 8.93 7.05
N TYR A 61 -3.42 7.82 6.77
CA TYR A 61 -2.73 7.64 5.50
C TYR A 61 -3.56 6.78 4.58
N ALA A 62 -3.85 7.29 3.39
CA ALA A 62 -4.52 6.56 2.33
C ALA A 62 -3.53 6.28 1.19
N ILE A 63 -3.30 5.01 0.92
CA ILE A 63 -2.38 4.52 -0.10
C ILE A 63 -3.18 3.84 -1.19
N ARG A 64 -2.82 4.09 -2.45
CA ARG A 64 -3.40 3.41 -3.60
C ARG A 64 -2.37 2.54 -4.29
N PHE A 65 -2.80 1.33 -4.62
CA PHE A 65 -2.05 0.36 -5.39
C PHE A 65 -2.65 0.15 -6.77
N GLY A 66 -1.80 -0.01 -7.78
CA GLY A 66 -2.24 -0.18 -9.16
C GLY A 66 -1.13 -0.61 -10.10
N GLU A 67 -1.45 -0.65 -11.39
CA GLU A 67 -0.50 -0.81 -12.50
C GLU A 67 -0.02 0.56 -12.93
N LYS A 68 1.24 0.92 -12.64
CA LYS A 68 1.75 2.26 -12.93
C LYS A 68 1.89 2.46 -14.44
N ALA A 69 1.49 3.62 -14.93
CA ALA A 69 1.74 4.00 -16.30
C ALA A 69 3.25 4.18 -16.54
N GLY A 70 3.72 3.97 -17.78
CA GLY A 70 5.13 4.18 -18.12
C GLY A 70 5.59 5.65 -17.98
N THR A 71 4.64 6.59 -17.92
CA THR A 71 4.87 8.02 -17.75
C THR A 71 3.89 8.60 -16.75
N ASN A 72 4.35 9.52 -15.90
CA ASN A 72 3.46 10.32 -15.06
C ASN A 72 2.94 11.52 -15.84
N GLU A 73 1.62 11.73 -15.80
CA GLU A 73 0.98 12.92 -16.40
C GLU A 73 0.72 14.01 -15.36
N VAL A 74 0.87 13.69 -14.06
CA VAL A 74 0.69 14.62 -12.96
C VAL A 74 2.06 15.13 -12.52
N SER A 75 2.23 16.45 -12.56
CA SER A 75 3.45 17.10 -12.09
C SER A 75 3.42 17.38 -10.59
N GLU A 76 4.58 17.62 -9.98
CA GLU A 76 4.66 18.09 -8.58
C GLU A 76 3.88 19.41 -8.37
N ALA A 77 3.96 20.34 -9.33
CA ALA A 77 3.19 21.59 -9.27
C ALA A 77 1.67 21.34 -9.24
N THR A 78 1.19 20.31 -9.95
CA THR A 78 -0.23 19.91 -9.91
C THR A 78 -0.63 19.35 -8.55
N ILE A 79 0.27 18.63 -7.88
CA ILE A 79 0.07 18.14 -6.52
C ILE A 79 0.05 19.32 -5.53
N ASP A 80 0.94 20.29 -5.70
CA ASP A 80 1.00 21.48 -4.85
C ASP A 80 -0.25 22.35 -5.00
N ASP A 81 -0.72 22.58 -6.23
CA ASP A 81 -1.96 23.30 -6.51
C ASP A 81 -3.16 22.59 -5.86
N PHE A 82 -3.26 21.26 -6.03
CA PHE A 82 -4.28 20.45 -5.37
C PHE A 82 -4.24 20.60 -3.83
N ASN A 83 -3.05 20.56 -3.24
CA ASN A 83 -2.87 20.66 -1.79
C ASN A 83 -3.26 22.05 -1.24
N GLN A 84 -3.03 23.11 -2.01
CA GLN A 84 -3.45 24.46 -1.64
C GLN A 84 -4.98 24.62 -1.67
N GLU A 85 -5.65 23.91 -2.58
CA GLU A 85 -7.10 23.97 -2.76
C GLU A 85 -7.87 23.04 -1.83
N SER A 86 -7.35 21.85 -1.51
CA SER A 86 -8.14 20.79 -0.88
C SER A 86 -8.53 21.11 0.57
N GLY A 87 -7.70 21.83 1.32
CA GLY A 87 -7.88 22.21 2.73
C GLY A 87 -7.92 21.04 3.74
N GLU A 88 -8.35 19.86 3.33
CA GLU A 88 -8.67 18.70 4.15
C GLU A 88 -7.93 17.43 3.72
N ARG A 89 -7.18 17.43 2.62
CA ARG A 89 -6.44 16.24 2.16
C ARG A 89 -5.14 16.64 1.50
N ARG A 90 -4.02 16.24 2.08
CA ARG A 90 -2.72 16.51 1.49
C ARG A 90 -2.24 15.31 0.69
N GLN A 91 -2.19 15.43 -0.63
CA GLN A 91 -1.58 14.47 -1.52
C GLN A 91 -0.05 14.55 -1.37
N LEU A 92 0.58 13.44 -0.95
CA LEU A 92 2.02 13.34 -0.73
C LEU A 92 2.76 12.82 -1.96
N TYR A 93 2.11 11.95 -2.73
CA TYR A 93 2.66 11.36 -3.94
C TYR A 93 1.54 10.94 -4.88
N TYR A 94 1.73 11.11 -6.19
CA TYR A 94 0.82 10.58 -7.20
C TYR A 94 1.57 10.20 -8.47
N HIS A 95 1.15 9.10 -9.07
CA HIS A 95 1.55 8.68 -10.40
C HIS A 95 0.35 8.16 -11.20
N THR A 96 0.28 8.51 -12.49
CA THR A 96 -0.71 7.94 -13.42
C THR A 96 -0.64 6.42 -13.46
N TYR A 97 -1.79 5.75 -13.56
CA TYR A 97 -1.93 4.29 -13.53
C TYR A 97 -3.02 3.81 -14.49
N TYR A 98 -2.93 2.55 -14.94
CA TYR A 98 -3.87 1.93 -15.88
C TYR A 98 -4.91 1.02 -15.23
N ALA A 99 -4.59 0.48 -14.05
CA ALA A 99 -5.48 -0.36 -13.26
C ALA A 99 -5.36 -0.01 -11.78
N HIS A 100 -6.48 -0.05 -11.05
CA HIS A 100 -6.59 0.22 -9.63
C HIS A 100 -6.79 -1.10 -8.88
N TYR A 101 -5.76 -1.59 -8.20
CA TYR A 101 -5.84 -2.87 -7.52
C TYR A 101 -6.42 -2.74 -6.11
N ALA A 102 -5.95 -1.76 -5.34
CA ALA A 102 -6.40 -1.59 -3.97
C ALA A 102 -6.32 -0.16 -3.45
N ASP A 103 -7.15 0.14 -2.45
CA ASP A 103 -6.93 1.23 -1.52
C ASP A 103 -6.63 0.65 -0.13
N PHE A 104 -5.63 1.20 0.54
CA PHE A 104 -5.22 0.81 1.87
C PHE A 104 -5.17 2.04 2.77
N THR A 105 -5.89 2.01 3.88
CA THR A 105 -5.95 3.11 4.83
C THR A 105 -5.44 2.67 6.20
N ILE A 106 -4.63 3.53 6.82
CA ILE A 106 -4.08 3.34 8.16
C ILE A 106 -4.50 4.53 9.02
N SER A 107 -5.04 4.27 10.21
CA SER A 107 -5.65 5.29 11.06
C SER A 107 -5.54 4.92 12.54
N GLU A 108 -5.03 5.82 13.39
CA GLU A 108 -5.02 5.60 14.84
C GLU A 108 -6.42 5.90 15.48
N ASN A 109 -7.34 6.56 14.75
CA ASN A 109 -8.65 7.00 15.28
C ASN A 109 -9.87 6.35 14.60
N GLY A 110 -9.77 5.07 14.25
CA GLY A 110 -10.90 4.31 13.70
C GLY A 110 -10.93 4.22 12.19
N LEU A 111 -11.86 3.41 11.70
CA LEU A 111 -12.03 3.09 10.28
C LEU A 111 -12.80 4.19 9.56
N SER A 112 -12.50 4.40 8.28
CA SER A 112 -13.34 5.27 7.43
C SER A 112 -14.67 4.58 7.16
N THR A 113 -14.64 3.26 6.94
CA THR A 113 -15.83 2.44 6.72
C THR A 113 -15.76 1.17 7.57
N PRO A 114 -16.40 1.12 8.76
CA PRO A 114 -16.43 -0.10 9.56
C PRO A 114 -17.32 -1.16 8.91
N LEU A 115 -16.74 -2.32 8.59
CA LEU A 115 -17.49 -3.51 8.15
C LEU A 115 -18.35 -4.11 9.27
N ALA A 116 -18.04 -3.77 10.53
CA ALA A 116 -18.81 -4.17 11.69
C ALA A 116 -20.23 -3.60 11.62
N GLY A 117 -21.23 -4.47 11.42
CA GLY A 117 -22.63 -4.10 11.34
C GLY A 117 -23.23 -4.10 9.93
N LEU A 118 -22.42 -4.37 8.89
CA LEU A 118 -22.93 -4.63 7.55
C LEU A 118 -23.41 -6.08 7.43
N GLU A 119 -24.50 -6.28 6.68
CA GLU A 119 -24.98 -7.62 6.35
C GLU A 119 -24.00 -8.31 5.41
N GLY A 120 -23.73 -9.61 5.65
CA GLY A 120 -22.77 -10.39 4.85
C GLY A 120 -21.32 -10.28 5.31
N THR A 121 -21.01 -9.43 6.29
CA THR A 121 -19.66 -9.39 6.89
C THR A 121 -19.33 -10.71 7.58
N GLY A 122 -18.23 -11.33 7.17
CA GLY A 122 -17.61 -12.48 7.83
C GLY A 122 -16.41 -12.07 8.67
N SER A 123 -15.83 -13.04 9.37
CA SER A 123 -14.53 -12.87 10.03
C SER A 123 -13.61 -14.05 9.78
N MET A 124 -12.31 -13.78 9.73
CA MET A 124 -11.26 -14.80 9.64
C MET A 124 -10.09 -14.44 10.56
N ILE A 125 -9.34 -15.46 10.99
CA ILE A 125 -8.10 -15.26 11.74
C ILE A 125 -6.91 -15.39 10.78
N VAL A 126 -6.13 -14.31 10.67
CA VAL A 126 -4.92 -14.24 9.85
C VAL A 126 -3.76 -13.85 10.77
N LYS A 127 -2.73 -14.70 10.86
CA LYS A 127 -1.59 -14.53 11.77
C LYS A 127 -1.96 -14.21 13.24
N GLY A 128 -3.11 -14.70 13.71
CA GLY A 128 -3.60 -14.45 15.07
C GLY A 128 -4.41 -13.15 15.24
N THR A 129 -4.49 -12.33 14.19
CA THR A 129 -5.32 -11.12 14.13
C THR A 129 -6.70 -11.47 13.61
N GLU A 130 -7.74 -10.97 14.27
CA GLU A 130 -9.11 -11.03 13.76
C GLU A 130 -9.29 -9.99 12.65
N VAL A 131 -9.69 -10.47 11.47
CA VAL A 131 -9.95 -9.66 10.29
C VAL A 131 -11.43 -9.79 9.97
N LEU A 132 -12.13 -8.66 9.93
CA LEU A 132 -13.47 -8.59 9.36
C LEU A 132 -13.33 -8.54 7.84
N MET A 133 -14.17 -9.27 7.12
CA MET A 133 -14.13 -9.31 5.66
C MET A 133 -15.52 -9.24 5.05
N LEU A 134 -15.59 -8.65 3.86
CA LEU A 134 -16.80 -8.57 3.05
C LEU A 134 -16.44 -8.77 1.58
N GLU A 135 -17.15 -9.65 0.89
CA GLU A 135 -17.12 -9.75 -0.57
C GLU A 135 -18.42 -9.14 -1.09
N GLU A 136 -18.30 -8.15 -1.97
CA GLU A 136 -19.45 -7.51 -2.59
C GLU A 136 -19.16 -7.18 -4.06
N GLU A 137 -19.94 -7.81 -4.93
CA GLU A 137 -19.86 -7.65 -6.38
C GLU A 137 -18.43 -7.83 -6.94
N GLY A 138 -17.69 -8.85 -6.51
CA GLY A 138 -16.33 -9.12 -6.98
C GLY A 138 -15.27 -8.14 -6.45
N ARG A 139 -15.59 -7.38 -5.41
CA ARG A 139 -14.63 -6.60 -4.61
C ARG A 139 -14.52 -7.24 -3.24
N TRP A 140 -13.36 -7.08 -2.62
CA TRP A 140 -13.11 -7.58 -1.27
C TRP A 140 -12.71 -6.44 -0.36
N ALA A 141 -13.28 -6.38 0.83
CA ALA A 141 -12.90 -5.45 1.87
C ALA A 141 -12.42 -6.21 3.10
N ALA A 142 -11.39 -5.68 3.77
CA ALA A 142 -10.93 -6.13 5.08
C ALA A 142 -10.78 -4.96 6.04
N ASN A 143 -11.16 -5.17 7.30
CA ASN A 143 -10.79 -4.31 8.40
C ASN A 143 -10.15 -5.12 9.52
N TRP A 144 -9.11 -4.56 10.14
CA TRP A 144 -8.54 -5.10 11.37
C TRP A 144 -8.01 -3.99 12.26
N PHE A 145 -7.79 -4.34 13.52
CA PHE A 145 -7.19 -3.47 14.52
C PHE A 145 -6.00 -4.17 15.12
N GLN A 146 -4.86 -3.51 15.15
CA GLN A 146 -3.62 -4.04 15.68
C GLN A 146 -2.82 -2.92 16.34
N ASP A 147 -2.35 -3.17 17.56
CA ASP A 147 -1.43 -2.29 18.30
C ASP A 147 -1.83 -0.81 18.39
N GLY A 148 -3.14 -0.52 18.48
CA GLY A 148 -3.66 0.84 18.56
C GLY A 148 -4.07 1.45 17.22
N THR A 149 -3.82 0.75 16.11
CA THR A 149 -4.00 1.25 14.76
C THR A 149 -5.06 0.43 14.01
N TYR A 150 -5.96 1.13 13.33
CA TYR A 150 -6.96 0.58 12.45
C TYR A 150 -6.46 0.56 11.02
N TYR A 151 -6.75 -0.55 10.34
CA TYR A 151 -6.37 -0.80 8.97
C TYR A 151 -7.60 -1.17 8.15
N GLU A 152 -7.71 -0.57 6.97
CA GLU A 152 -8.77 -0.82 6.01
C GLU A 152 -8.13 -1.13 4.65
N LEU A 153 -8.44 -2.30 4.09
CA LEU A 153 -8.00 -2.73 2.78
C LEU A 153 -9.22 -2.96 1.89
N LEU A 154 -9.31 -2.22 0.80
CA LEU A 154 -10.32 -2.41 -0.24
C LEU A 154 -9.64 -2.89 -1.51
N LEU A 155 -9.96 -4.10 -1.95
CA LEU A 155 -9.51 -4.69 -3.21
C LEU A 155 -10.58 -4.50 -4.29
N HIS A 156 -10.17 -3.88 -5.38
CA HIS A 156 -11.03 -3.66 -6.54
C HIS A 156 -11.01 -4.89 -7.45
N ARG A 157 -12.01 -4.99 -8.34
CA ARG A 157 -12.13 -6.10 -9.30
C ARG A 157 -10.86 -6.31 -10.14
N GLU A 158 -10.18 -5.23 -10.45
CA GLU A 158 -8.97 -5.19 -11.27
C GLU A 158 -7.78 -5.89 -10.59
N ALA A 159 -7.81 -6.07 -9.25
CA ALA A 159 -6.85 -6.91 -8.53
C ALA A 159 -6.95 -8.40 -8.90
N GLY A 160 -8.04 -8.82 -9.53
CA GLY A 160 -8.22 -10.18 -10.03
C GLY A 160 -8.47 -11.23 -8.95
N VAL A 161 -8.76 -10.83 -7.70
CA VAL A 161 -9.02 -11.75 -6.58
C VAL A 161 -10.37 -12.44 -6.74
N GLN A 162 -10.36 -13.75 -6.96
CA GLN A 162 -11.57 -14.55 -7.25
C GLN A 162 -12.03 -15.42 -6.08
N SER A 163 -11.25 -15.51 -5.00
CA SER A 163 -11.58 -16.40 -3.88
C SER A 163 -11.14 -15.86 -2.53
N GLU A 164 -11.80 -16.34 -1.48
CA GLU A 164 -11.43 -16.05 -0.08
C GLU A 164 -9.99 -16.49 0.22
N ALA A 165 -9.52 -17.58 -0.38
CA ALA A 165 -8.15 -18.06 -0.18
C ALA A 165 -7.10 -17.10 -0.75
N GLU A 166 -7.33 -16.55 -1.94
CA GLU A 166 -6.48 -15.51 -2.54
C GLU A 166 -6.54 -14.21 -1.72
N PHE A 167 -7.75 -13.82 -1.31
CA PHE A 167 -7.94 -12.66 -0.45
C PHE A 167 -7.16 -12.77 0.86
N ARG A 168 -7.23 -13.93 1.52
CA ARG A 168 -6.50 -14.23 2.75
C ARG A 168 -4.99 -14.09 2.57
N GLN A 169 -4.43 -14.55 1.45
CA GLN A 169 -2.99 -14.43 1.18
C GLN A 169 -2.56 -12.96 1.06
N ILE A 170 -3.38 -12.12 0.43
CA ILE A 170 -3.12 -10.69 0.34
C ILE A 170 -3.14 -10.05 1.72
N VAL A 171 -4.19 -10.29 2.50
CA VAL A 171 -4.30 -9.76 3.88
C VAL A 171 -3.14 -10.24 4.76
N GLU A 172 -2.69 -11.49 4.60
CA GLU A 172 -1.52 -12.01 5.32
C GLU A 172 -0.23 -11.24 5.00
N GLY A 173 -0.07 -10.79 3.75
CA GLY A 173 1.01 -9.87 3.37
C GLY A 173 0.89 -8.53 4.11
N PHE A 174 -0.31 -7.95 4.16
CA PHE A 174 -0.53 -6.67 4.84
C PHE A 174 -0.39 -6.75 6.37
N LEU A 175 -0.51 -7.94 6.95
CA LEU A 175 -0.24 -8.24 8.37
C LEU A 175 1.21 -8.68 8.63
N THR A 176 2.09 -8.55 7.64
CA THR A 176 3.50 -8.91 7.77
C THR A 176 4.36 -7.66 7.74
N SER A 177 5.14 -7.47 8.79
CA SER A 177 6.12 -6.38 8.82
C SER A 177 7.23 -6.65 7.80
N PRO A 178 7.80 -5.62 7.15
CA PRO A 178 8.92 -5.79 6.24
C PRO A 178 10.13 -6.48 6.87
N GLU A 179 10.35 -6.26 8.17
CA GLU A 179 11.46 -6.86 8.93
C GLU A 179 11.33 -8.39 9.01
N GLU A 180 10.10 -8.90 9.15
CA GLU A 180 9.81 -10.34 9.13
C GLU A 180 10.15 -11.00 7.80
N GLN A 181 10.15 -10.24 6.69
CA GLN A 181 10.57 -10.73 5.37
C GLN A 181 12.07 -10.57 5.09
N GLY A 182 12.84 -10.07 6.05
CA GLY A 182 14.27 -9.81 5.85
C GLY A 182 14.57 -8.57 5.00
N LEU A 183 13.56 -7.75 4.70
CA LEU A 183 13.75 -6.42 4.10
C LEU A 183 14.24 -5.48 5.20
N ARG A 184 15.56 -5.42 5.40
CA ARG A 184 16.17 -4.53 6.39
C ARG A 184 15.97 -3.07 5.98
N ARG A 185 15.37 -2.27 6.87
CA ARG A 185 15.44 -0.81 6.80
C ARG A 185 16.90 -0.39 6.82
N PHE A 186 17.37 0.27 5.77
CA PHE A 186 18.50 1.18 5.92
C PHE A 186 17.92 2.45 6.55
N LEU A 187 17.99 2.52 7.87
CA LEU A 187 17.77 3.77 8.63
C LEU A 187 18.90 4.75 8.35
#